data_AF-A0AAW2Z614-F1
#
_entry.id   AF-A0AAW2Z614-F1
#
_cell.length_a   1.000
_cell.length_b   1.000
_cell.length_c   1.000
_cell.angle_alpha   90.00
_cell.angle_beta   90.00
_cell.angle_gamma   90.00
#
_symmetry.space_group_name_H-M   'P 1'
#
loop_
_entity.id
_entity.type
_entity.pdbx_description
1 polymer ?
#
loop_
_entity_poly.entity_id
_entity_poly.type
_entity_poly.pdbx_seq_one_letter_code
_entity_poly.pdbx_strand_id
1 'polypeptide(L)'
;MNFDIPFLKEANEQAEREVKKYPSNYLYNSFRNHKIIKVSEKRNESNQNAPNFTIMNESNIEHNASIQAKYTLSDFTGVGYFEVKISSMRNSGVVSIGLAHDSYHTSKQPGWLKSSYGWHSDCGRIYSNSGKGTPYGPTFTVGDVVGCGYIWRTGDLFFTKNGDHMGIAYKKVPRTNVFPVVGMDHSSALVRFAPPFIFPIEELERQELALNIQDVEKISVKNDVMLSLVSEYLAHNGYYNTFVSISKMSGQDIPSGLKCRGCAVECLRRGDIQGAKDAIQQDLGSDFFSKHKPLEFALNCQEFIEIIVKGGGVDEAVDFARTKMNVVTEEVTQSTWFNTYTLDQFLGLLAYTDPYNCPLSFLLTSEHRLEVAEQVNIYLLEHHKSVSYAANDTKRRRITEEECSPVSLHSKLEYLLKQLVQTHSYQQRSLMKIEAEFPSSLDDDEVDDDDSDNDYY
;
A
#
# COMPACT_ATOMS: atom_id res chain seq x y z
N MET A 1 27.11 -35.62 15.89
CA MET A 1 26.13 -36.17 14.93
C MET A 1 26.66 -35.91 13.54
N ASN A 2 26.74 -36.93 12.68
CA ASN A 2 27.05 -36.73 11.26
C ASN A 2 25.81 -36.08 10.63
N PHE A 3 25.91 -34.80 10.27
CA PHE A 3 24.81 -34.10 9.59
C PHE A 3 24.77 -34.55 8.13
N ASP A 4 23.65 -35.18 7.75
CA ASP A 4 23.45 -35.84 6.47
C ASP A 4 23.11 -34.78 5.39
N ILE A 5 23.96 -34.69 4.36
CA ILE A 5 23.89 -33.73 3.24
C ILE A 5 22.51 -33.69 2.52
N PRO A 6 21.71 -34.77 2.44
CA PRO A 6 20.38 -34.72 1.81
C PRO A 6 19.37 -33.80 2.51
N PHE A 7 19.43 -33.66 3.84
CA PHE A 7 18.47 -32.86 4.62
C PHE A 7 18.60 -31.36 4.35
N LEU A 8 19.84 -30.89 4.18
CA LEU A 8 20.15 -29.48 3.90
C LEU A 8 19.65 -29.01 2.52
N LYS A 9 19.54 -29.93 1.57
CA LYS A 9 19.06 -29.64 0.22
C LYS A 9 17.53 -29.44 0.20
N GLU A 10 16.82 -30.19 1.03
CA GLU A 10 15.35 -30.17 1.13
C GLU A 10 14.84 -28.91 1.82
N ALA A 11 15.54 -28.43 2.86
CA ALA A 11 15.23 -27.17 3.54
C ALA A 11 15.36 -25.93 2.63
N ASN A 12 16.36 -25.93 1.74
CA ASN A 12 16.62 -24.82 0.82
C ASN A 12 15.53 -24.69 -0.26
N GLU A 13 15.03 -25.81 -0.78
CA GLU A 13 13.94 -25.82 -1.76
C GLU A 13 12.59 -25.37 -1.17
N GLN A 14 12.41 -25.48 0.14
CA GLN A 14 11.18 -25.08 0.83
C GLN A 14 11.12 -23.56 1.06
N ALA A 15 12.25 -22.93 1.40
CA ALA A 15 12.36 -21.48 1.55
C ALA A 15 12.08 -20.73 0.24
N GLU A 16 12.57 -21.24 -0.90
CA GLU A 16 12.31 -20.67 -2.22
C GLU A 16 10.83 -20.70 -2.64
N ARG A 17 10.03 -21.65 -2.11
CA ARG A 17 8.59 -21.77 -2.40
C ARG A 17 7.75 -20.79 -1.57
N GLU A 18 8.13 -20.55 -0.32
CA GLU A 18 7.42 -19.64 0.59
C GLU A 18 7.54 -18.17 0.14
N VAL A 19 8.71 -17.76 -0.37
CA VAL A 19 8.94 -16.41 -0.92
C VAL A 19 8.06 -16.10 -2.13
N LYS A 20 7.67 -17.10 -2.92
CA LYS A 20 6.77 -16.94 -4.09
C LYS A 20 5.29 -16.81 -3.72
N LYS A 21 4.91 -17.10 -2.47
CA LYS A 21 3.51 -17.25 -2.05
C LYS A 21 2.84 -15.94 -1.61
N TYR A 22 3.61 -14.90 -1.29
CA TYR A 22 3.09 -13.63 -0.78
C TYR A 22 3.47 -12.42 -1.64
N PRO A 23 2.78 -12.18 -2.78
CA PRO A 23 2.89 -10.90 -3.47
C PRO A 23 2.12 -9.83 -2.67
N SER A 24 2.88 -8.89 -2.10
CA SER A 24 2.42 -7.68 -1.41
C SER A 24 1.67 -6.74 -2.35
N ASN A 25 0.38 -6.99 -2.64
CA ASN A 25 -0.47 -6.09 -3.43
C ASN A 25 -1.98 -6.42 -3.31
N TYR A 26 -2.63 -6.00 -2.21
CA TYR A 26 -4.09 -6.16 -2.04
C TYR A 26 -4.93 -4.90 -2.32
N LEU A 27 -4.32 -3.81 -2.81
CA LEU A 27 -5.02 -2.60 -3.32
C LEU A 27 -4.88 -2.42 -4.85
N TYR A 28 -4.28 -3.38 -5.52
CA TYR A 28 -3.60 -3.20 -6.82
C TYR A 28 -4.46 -3.50 -8.07
N ASN A 29 -5.72 -3.95 -7.93
CA ASN A 29 -6.44 -4.62 -9.05
C ASN A 29 -7.78 -4.02 -9.50
N SER A 30 -8.25 -2.90 -8.95
CA SER A 30 -9.69 -2.54 -9.08
C SER A 30 -10.18 -2.20 -10.50
N PHE A 31 -9.35 -1.65 -11.39
CA PHE A 31 -9.82 -1.20 -12.71
C PHE A 31 -8.96 -1.67 -13.90
N ARG A 32 -7.89 -2.44 -13.63
CA ARG A 32 -6.92 -2.82 -14.68
C ARG A 32 -7.46 -3.83 -15.70
N ASN A 33 -8.50 -4.59 -15.33
CA ASN A 33 -8.96 -5.71 -16.14
C ASN A 33 -10.21 -5.41 -17.00
N HIS A 34 -10.88 -4.26 -16.86
CA HIS A 34 -12.07 -3.93 -17.66
C HIS A 34 -12.07 -2.44 -18.02
N LYS A 35 -11.46 -2.09 -19.17
CA LYS A 35 -11.36 -0.70 -19.66
C LYS A 35 -12.72 -0.11 -20.06
N ILE A 36 -13.70 -0.94 -20.42
CA ILE A 36 -15.03 -0.56 -20.91
C ILE A 36 -16.03 -1.57 -20.37
N ILE A 37 -17.18 -1.10 -19.86
CA ILE A 37 -18.24 -1.94 -19.34
C ILE A 37 -19.56 -1.57 -20.02
N LYS A 38 -20.24 -2.55 -20.63
CA LYS A 38 -21.56 -2.37 -21.23
C LYS A 38 -22.64 -2.49 -20.17
N VAL A 39 -23.53 -1.49 -20.14
CA VAL A 39 -24.65 -1.42 -19.21
C VAL A 39 -25.94 -1.25 -20.02
N SER A 40 -26.95 -2.06 -19.70
CA SER A 40 -28.25 -2.04 -20.37
C SER A 40 -29.35 -2.44 -19.40
N GLU A 41 -30.52 -1.84 -19.54
CA GLU A 41 -31.73 -2.31 -18.85
C GLU A 41 -32.18 -3.66 -19.47
N LYS A 42 -31.98 -4.79 -18.78
CA LYS A 42 -32.51 -6.10 -19.18
C LYS A 42 -33.74 -6.45 -18.35
N ARG A 43 -34.82 -6.90 -18.99
CA ARG A 43 -35.90 -7.67 -18.32
C ARG A 43 -35.48 -9.15 -18.25
N ASN A 44 -35.36 -9.68 -17.04
CA ASN A 44 -35.42 -11.12 -16.71
C ASN A 44 -34.29 -12.09 -17.13
N GLU A 45 -33.02 -11.69 -17.21
CA GLU A 45 -31.93 -12.68 -17.22
C GLU A 45 -30.73 -12.25 -16.35
N SER A 46 -30.36 -13.13 -15.42
CA SER A 46 -29.31 -12.98 -14.41
C SER A 46 -27.94 -12.79 -15.04
N ASN A 47 -27.46 -11.55 -15.11
CA ASN A 47 -26.11 -11.25 -15.56
C ASN A 47 -25.14 -11.30 -14.35
N GLN A 48 -24.76 -12.50 -13.93
CA GLN A 48 -23.91 -12.74 -12.75
C GLN A 48 -22.41 -12.39 -12.94
N ASN A 49 -21.99 -11.84 -14.08
CA ASN A 49 -20.55 -11.70 -14.40
C ASN A 49 -20.11 -10.28 -14.81
N ALA A 50 -20.46 -9.25 -14.04
CA ALA A 50 -19.80 -7.93 -14.13
C ALA A 50 -18.92 -7.69 -12.87
N PRO A 51 -17.62 -8.04 -12.89
CA PRO A 51 -16.80 -8.12 -11.66
C PRO A 51 -16.54 -6.78 -10.93
N ASN A 52 -16.87 -5.63 -11.53
CA ASN A 52 -16.56 -4.30 -11.01
C ASN A 52 -17.78 -3.41 -10.69
N PHE A 53 -19.00 -3.90 -10.93
CA PHE A 53 -20.24 -3.23 -10.55
C PHE A 53 -21.03 -4.15 -9.63
N THR A 54 -21.61 -3.59 -8.57
CA THR A 54 -22.64 -4.33 -7.83
C THR A 54 -23.98 -4.02 -8.50
N ILE A 55 -24.59 -5.00 -9.18
CA ILE A 55 -26.01 -4.90 -9.56
C ILE A 55 -26.81 -5.09 -8.27
N MET A 56 -27.10 -4.01 -7.55
CA MET A 56 -27.95 -4.04 -6.35
C MET A 56 -29.43 -3.95 -6.72
N ASN A 57 -29.94 -4.99 -7.39
CA ASN A 57 -31.33 -5.47 -7.35
C ASN A 57 -31.54 -6.58 -8.40
N GLU A 58 -31.51 -7.84 -7.97
CA GLU A 58 -32.03 -8.96 -8.77
C GLU A 58 -33.57 -9.07 -8.72
N SER A 59 -34.25 -8.17 -8.01
CA SER A 59 -35.71 -8.14 -7.91
C SER A 59 -36.26 -6.83 -8.48
N ASN A 60 -36.84 -6.90 -9.67
CA ASN A 60 -37.63 -5.85 -10.33
C ASN A 60 -36.93 -4.49 -10.42
N ILE A 61 -36.15 -4.28 -11.49
CA ILE A 61 -35.78 -2.92 -11.92
C ILE A 61 -37.07 -2.19 -12.29
N GLU A 62 -37.61 -1.42 -11.35
CA GLU A 62 -38.63 -0.40 -11.64
C GLU A 62 -38.03 0.65 -12.56
N HIS A 63 -38.85 1.23 -13.43
CA HIS A 63 -38.51 2.40 -14.25
C HIS A 63 -37.73 3.44 -13.41
N ASN A 64 -36.59 3.93 -13.91
CA ASN A 64 -35.66 4.89 -13.26
C ASN A 64 -34.52 4.35 -12.36
N ALA A 65 -34.00 3.14 -12.55
CA ALA A 65 -32.87 2.65 -11.75
C ALA A 65 -31.50 3.23 -12.16
N SER A 66 -30.54 3.14 -11.24
CA SER A 66 -29.13 3.47 -11.48
C SER A 66 -28.21 2.33 -11.07
N ILE A 67 -26.99 2.37 -11.56
CA ILE A 67 -25.93 1.41 -11.24
C ILE A 67 -24.75 2.19 -10.70
N GLN A 68 -24.21 1.73 -9.57
CA GLN A 68 -23.08 2.33 -8.88
C GLN A 68 -21.85 1.42 -9.00
N ALA A 69 -20.69 2.02 -9.28
CA ALA A 69 -19.43 1.31 -9.28
C ALA A 69 -19.09 0.78 -7.88
N LYS A 70 -18.41 -0.37 -7.81
CA LYS A 70 -18.02 -0.98 -6.54
C LYS A 70 -16.95 -0.20 -5.78
N TYR A 71 -16.21 0.65 -6.47
CA TYR A 71 -15.07 1.39 -5.93
C TYR A 71 -15.19 2.87 -6.27
N THR A 72 -14.62 3.72 -5.41
CA THR A 72 -14.60 5.17 -5.63
C THR A 72 -13.75 5.51 -6.84
N LEU A 73 -13.91 6.74 -7.34
CA LEU A 73 -12.92 7.32 -8.24
C LEU A 73 -11.53 7.32 -7.59
N SER A 74 -10.50 7.20 -8.43
CA SER A 74 -9.11 7.31 -7.99
C SER A 74 -8.75 8.77 -7.69
N ASP A 75 -7.95 8.96 -6.64
CA ASP A 75 -7.37 10.24 -6.23
C ASP A 75 -5.89 10.42 -6.59
N PHE A 76 -5.27 9.41 -7.20
CA PHE A 76 -3.81 9.39 -7.43
C PHE A 76 -3.30 10.50 -8.34
N THR A 77 -4.07 10.89 -9.35
CA THR A 77 -3.69 11.95 -10.31
C THR A 77 -4.20 13.33 -9.90
N GLY A 78 -4.86 13.44 -8.75
CA GLY A 78 -5.51 14.68 -8.31
C GLY A 78 -6.86 14.94 -8.99
N VAL A 79 -7.24 14.14 -9.99
CA VAL A 79 -8.55 14.19 -10.66
C VAL A 79 -9.11 12.78 -10.85
N GLY A 80 -10.31 12.52 -10.32
CA GLY A 80 -11.05 11.30 -10.64
C GLY A 80 -11.95 11.54 -11.84
N TYR A 81 -11.96 10.66 -12.84
CA TYR A 81 -12.74 10.86 -14.07
C TYR A 81 -13.22 9.55 -14.71
N PHE A 82 -14.40 9.57 -15.33
CA PHE A 82 -14.92 8.48 -16.15
C PHE A 82 -15.85 9.00 -17.27
N GLU A 83 -16.00 8.23 -18.35
CA GLU A 83 -16.87 8.56 -19.49
C GLU A 83 -17.97 7.52 -19.71
N VAL A 84 -19.06 7.95 -20.33
CA VAL A 84 -20.23 7.16 -20.70
C VAL A 84 -20.57 7.46 -22.16
N LYS A 85 -20.47 6.46 -23.04
CA LYS A 85 -20.93 6.52 -24.43
C LYS A 85 -22.35 5.95 -24.53
N ILE A 86 -23.30 6.76 -24.96
CA ILE A 86 -24.70 6.32 -25.10
C ILE A 86 -24.82 5.47 -26.36
N SER A 87 -25.22 4.22 -26.18
CA SER A 87 -25.29 3.22 -27.25
C SER A 87 -26.69 3.12 -27.84
N SER A 88 -27.73 3.15 -27.00
CA SER A 88 -29.12 3.17 -27.48
C SER A 88 -30.06 3.82 -26.46
N MET A 89 -31.18 4.35 -26.94
CA MET A 89 -32.22 5.00 -26.13
C MET A 89 -33.57 4.84 -26.85
N ARG A 90 -34.60 4.34 -26.16
CA ARG A 90 -35.97 4.28 -26.70
C ARG A 90 -36.64 5.66 -26.66
N ASN A 91 -37.79 5.81 -27.30
CA ASN A 91 -38.63 7.01 -27.16
C ASN A 91 -38.91 7.24 -25.67
N SER A 92 -38.60 8.45 -25.17
CA SER A 92 -38.59 8.88 -23.76
C SER A 92 -37.54 8.25 -22.83
N GLY A 93 -36.52 7.58 -23.34
CA GLY A 93 -35.42 7.07 -22.51
C GLY A 93 -34.57 8.19 -21.91
N VAL A 94 -33.97 7.91 -20.75
CA VAL A 94 -33.11 8.86 -20.02
C VAL A 94 -31.81 8.17 -19.64
N VAL A 95 -30.70 8.90 -19.78
CA VAL A 95 -29.40 8.54 -19.20
C VAL A 95 -28.96 9.67 -18.30
N SER A 96 -28.45 9.34 -17.13
CA SER A 96 -27.82 10.31 -16.25
C SER A 96 -26.47 9.81 -15.74
N ILE A 97 -25.56 10.74 -15.51
CA ILE A 97 -24.18 10.46 -15.08
C ILE A 97 -23.86 11.28 -13.84
N GLY A 98 -23.13 10.71 -12.88
CA GLY A 98 -22.67 11.47 -11.72
C GLY A 98 -21.97 10.64 -10.66
N LEU A 99 -22.01 11.15 -9.42
CA LEU A 99 -21.35 10.57 -8.26
C LEU A 99 -22.35 10.41 -7.11
N ALA A 100 -22.19 9.35 -6.32
CA ALA A 100 -22.96 9.17 -5.10
C ALA A 100 -22.17 8.50 -3.99
N HIS A 101 -22.65 8.68 -2.76
CA HIS A 101 -22.16 8.00 -1.55
C HIS A 101 -22.49 6.50 -1.56
N ASP A 102 -21.80 5.68 -0.77
CA ASP A 102 -22.06 4.22 -0.67
C ASP A 102 -23.49 3.91 -0.17
N SER A 103 -24.04 4.77 0.68
CA SER A 103 -25.39 4.70 1.21
C SER A 103 -26.49 5.10 0.21
N TYR A 104 -26.12 5.37 -1.05
CA TYR A 104 -27.06 5.78 -2.07
C TYR A 104 -27.92 4.60 -2.54
N HIS A 105 -29.24 4.77 -2.50
CA HIS A 105 -30.17 3.80 -3.05
C HIS A 105 -30.27 3.94 -4.57
N THR A 106 -29.90 2.88 -5.28
CA THR A 106 -29.88 2.76 -6.74
C THR A 106 -31.27 2.68 -7.41
N SER A 107 -32.36 2.86 -6.66
CA SER A 107 -33.74 2.82 -7.19
C SER A 107 -34.19 4.12 -7.86
N LYS A 108 -33.30 5.12 -7.95
CA LYS A 108 -33.54 6.43 -8.57
C LYS A 108 -32.35 6.85 -9.43
N GLN A 109 -32.54 7.90 -10.22
CA GLN A 109 -31.46 8.54 -10.97
C GLN A 109 -30.52 9.33 -10.03
N PRO A 110 -29.19 9.39 -10.32
CA PRO A 110 -28.23 10.19 -9.58
C PRO A 110 -28.67 11.65 -9.47
N GLY A 111 -28.54 12.22 -8.27
CA GLY A 111 -28.94 13.59 -7.97
C GLY A 111 -30.34 13.73 -7.37
N TRP A 112 -31.21 12.73 -7.46
CA TRP A 112 -32.57 12.82 -6.88
C TRP A 112 -32.62 12.51 -5.39
N LEU A 113 -31.74 11.64 -4.90
CA LEU A 113 -31.65 11.30 -3.48
C LEU A 113 -30.45 11.96 -2.81
N LYS A 114 -30.47 11.96 -1.48
CA LYS A 114 -29.41 12.53 -0.65
C LYS A 114 -28.04 11.92 -1.00
N SER A 115 -27.01 12.74 -0.91
CA SER A 115 -25.62 12.34 -1.13
C SER A 115 -25.36 11.79 -2.54
N SER A 116 -26.08 12.30 -3.54
CA SER A 116 -25.85 12.01 -4.95
C SER A 116 -25.93 13.29 -5.78
N TYR A 117 -25.17 13.30 -6.87
CA TYR A 117 -25.07 14.39 -7.84
C TYR A 117 -25.23 13.76 -9.22
N GLY A 118 -25.98 14.40 -10.13
CA GLY A 118 -26.15 13.86 -11.47
C GLY A 118 -26.49 14.89 -12.53
N TRP A 119 -26.08 14.64 -13.76
CA TRP A 119 -26.46 15.39 -14.96
C TRP A 119 -27.31 14.51 -15.87
N HIS A 120 -28.47 15.02 -16.31
CA HIS A 120 -29.52 14.22 -16.95
C HIS A 120 -29.69 14.59 -18.43
N SER A 121 -29.85 13.57 -19.28
CA SER A 121 -29.85 13.68 -20.75
C SER A 121 -31.05 14.43 -21.31
N ASP A 122 -32.23 14.26 -20.71
CA ASP A 122 -33.53 14.71 -21.19
C ASP A 122 -33.69 16.23 -21.13
N CYS A 123 -33.08 16.87 -20.14
CA CYS A 123 -33.27 18.29 -19.86
C CYS A 123 -31.96 19.08 -19.74
N GLY A 124 -30.80 18.42 -19.75
CA GLY A 124 -29.49 19.06 -19.60
C GLY A 124 -29.26 19.68 -18.22
N ARG A 125 -30.09 19.35 -17.23
CA ARG A 125 -30.02 19.90 -15.87
C ARG A 125 -29.20 19.01 -14.94
N ILE A 126 -28.63 19.63 -13.91
CA ILE A 126 -27.96 18.95 -12.81
C ILE A 126 -28.87 18.84 -11.58
N TYR A 127 -28.72 17.76 -10.84
CA TYR A 127 -29.55 17.38 -9.70
C TYR A 127 -28.68 17.02 -8.50
N SER A 128 -29.12 17.42 -7.30
CA SER A 128 -28.49 17.08 -6.02
C SER A 128 -29.53 17.08 -4.91
N ASN A 129 -29.79 15.91 -4.31
CA ASN A 129 -30.81 15.71 -3.27
C ASN A 129 -32.17 16.37 -3.58
N SER A 130 -32.58 16.38 -4.84
CA SER A 130 -33.77 17.10 -5.29
C SER A 130 -34.24 16.55 -6.63
N GLY A 131 -35.55 16.37 -6.81
CA GLY A 131 -36.17 16.13 -8.12
C GLY A 131 -36.34 17.40 -8.97
N LYS A 132 -35.99 18.58 -8.44
CA LYS A 132 -35.96 19.85 -9.17
C LYS A 132 -34.53 20.15 -9.60
N GLY A 133 -34.24 20.02 -10.90
CA GLY A 133 -32.92 20.26 -11.46
C GLY A 133 -32.63 21.74 -11.71
N THR A 134 -31.35 22.07 -11.84
CA THR A 134 -30.84 23.41 -12.20
C THR A 134 -30.29 23.39 -13.63
N PRO A 135 -30.57 24.40 -14.49
CA PRO A 135 -29.93 24.54 -15.79
C PRO A 135 -28.42 24.50 -15.68
N TYR A 136 -27.76 23.74 -16.55
CA TYR A 136 -26.30 23.55 -16.50
C TYR A 136 -25.69 23.41 -17.89
N GLY A 137 -26.08 22.38 -18.63
CA GLY A 137 -25.49 22.05 -19.92
C GLY A 137 -26.53 21.70 -20.98
N PRO A 138 -26.09 21.36 -22.20
CA PRO A 138 -26.97 20.87 -23.25
C PRO A 138 -27.58 19.51 -22.88
N THR A 139 -28.64 19.12 -23.56
CA THR A 139 -29.09 17.73 -23.58
C THR A 139 -28.06 16.85 -24.32
N PHE A 140 -28.13 15.54 -24.12
CA PHE A 140 -27.25 14.58 -24.77
C PHE A 140 -28.02 13.30 -25.10
N THR A 141 -27.60 12.58 -26.13
CA THR A 141 -28.37 11.45 -26.69
C THR A 141 -27.47 10.36 -27.27
N VAL A 142 -28.06 9.39 -27.97
CA VAL A 142 -27.36 8.29 -28.64
C VAL A 142 -26.22 8.82 -29.51
N GLY A 143 -25.03 8.23 -29.36
CA GLY A 143 -23.81 8.65 -30.04
C GLY A 143 -22.95 9.63 -29.26
N ASP A 144 -23.53 10.42 -28.34
CA ASP A 144 -22.75 11.32 -27.47
C ASP A 144 -21.91 10.53 -26.44
N VAL A 145 -20.75 11.09 -26.13
CA VAL A 145 -19.90 10.69 -24.99
C VAL A 145 -19.97 11.77 -23.94
N VAL A 146 -20.43 11.44 -22.73
CA VAL A 146 -20.44 12.34 -21.58
C VAL A 146 -19.53 11.83 -20.48
N GLY A 147 -18.83 12.72 -19.81
CA GLY A 147 -17.94 12.32 -18.71
C GLY A 147 -18.23 13.09 -17.42
N CYS A 148 -17.84 12.51 -16.30
CA CYS A 148 -17.98 13.08 -14.97
C CYS A 148 -16.62 13.08 -14.28
N GLY A 149 -16.21 14.26 -13.81
CA GLY A 149 -14.93 14.48 -13.17
C GLY A 149 -15.06 15.09 -11.78
N TYR A 150 -14.09 14.77 -10.93
CA TYR A 150 -13.97 15.26 -9.56
C TYR A 150 -12.53 15.72 -9.31
N ILE A 151 -12.35 17.01 -9.04
CA ILE A 151 -11.05 17.59 -8.71
C ILE A 151 -10.83 17.44 -7.21
N TRP A 152 -9.90 16.57 -6.81
CA TRP A 152 -9.72 16.23 -5.41
C TRP A 152 -9.28 17.42 -4.57
N ARG A 153 -8.39 18.26 -5.11
CA ARG A 153 -7.85 19.44 -4.41
C ARG A 153 -8.96 20.40 -3.96
N THR A 154 -9.89 20.75 -4.84
CA THR A 154 -10.96 21.73 -4.57
C THR A 154 -12.30 21.10 -4.15
N GLY A 155 -12.50 19.82 -4.44
CA GLY A 155 -13.80 19.14 -4.32
C GLY A 155 -14.79 19.61 -5.38
N ASP A 156 -14.34 20.08 -6.52
CA ASP A 156 -15.20 20.52 -7.61
C ASP A 156 -15.62 19.32 -8.48
N LEU A 157 -16.91 19.24 -8.78
CA LEU A 157 -17.50 18.25 -9.68
C LEU A 157 -17.84 18.94 -11.00
N PHE A 158 -17.39 18.37 -12.11
CA PHE A 158 -17.65 18.86 -13.45
C PHE A 158 -18.13 17.75 -14.37
N PHE A 159 -18.74 18.15 -15.49
CA PHE A 159 -19.11 17.23 -16.56
C PHE A 159 -18.48 17.65 -17.88
N THR A 160 -18.46 16.71 -18.82
CA THR A 160 -17.91 16.90 -20.16
C THR A 160 -18.86 16.30 -21.18
N LYS A 161 -18.87 16.83 -22.41
CA LYS A 161 -19.62 16.28 -23.53
C LYS A 161 -18.75 16.32 -24.78
N ASN A 162 -18.56 15.17 -25.42
CA ASN A 162 -17.80 15.00 -26.66
C ASN A 162 -16.42 15.67 -26.63
N GLY A 163 -15.75 15.62 -25.48
CA GLY A 163 -14.43 16.22 -25.28
C GLY A 163 -14.42 17.66 -24.77
N ASP A 164 -15.57 18.32 -24.67
CA ASP A 164 -15.67 19.69 -24.16
C ASP A 164 -16.04 19.71 -22.66
N HIS A 165 -15.43 20.62 -21.91
CA HIS A 165 -15.70 20.83 -20.49
C HIS A 165 -16.95 21.71 -20.28
N MET A 166 -17.98 21.19 -19.59
CA MET A 166 -19.29 21.85 -19.42
C MET A 166 -19.34 22.85 -18.24
N GLY A 167 -18.20 23.12 -17.61
CA GLY A 167 -18.08 23.99 -16.44
C GLY A 167 -18.26 23.23 -15.12
N ILE A 168 -18.01 23.91 -14.00
CA ILE A 168 -18.17 23.30 -12.68
C ILE A 168 -19.66 23.19 -12.33
N ALA A 169 -20.14 21.97 -12.12
CA ALA A 169 -21.53 21.70 -11.74
C ALA A 169 -21.76 21.95 -10.25
N TYR A 170 -20.84 21.47 -9.41
CA TYR A 170 -20.91 21.63 -7.95
C TYR A 170 -19.52 21.94 -7.38
N LYS A 171 -19.48 22.83 -6.38
CA LYS A 171 -18.26 23.17 -5.65
C LYS A 171 -18.26 22.56 -4.27
N LYS A 172 -17.08 22.21 -3.76
CA LYS A 172 -16.88 21.68 -2.39
C LYS A 172 -17.75 20.44 -2.09
N VAL A 173 -17.93 19.59 -3.09
CA VAL A 173 -18.54 18.27 -2.90
C VAL A 173 -17.64 17.47 -1.95
N PRO A 174 -18.17 16.85 -0.88
CA PRO A 174 -17.37 16.11 0.08
C PRO A 174 -16.51 15.01 -0.55
N ARG A 175 -15.28 14.85 -0.09
CA ARG A 175 -14.32 13.85 -0.59
C ARG A 175 -14.67 12.40 -0.21
N THR A 176 -15.61 12.21 0.70
CA THR A 176 -15.95 10.89 1.23
C THR A 176 -16.82 10.12 0.24
N ASN A 177 -16.36 8.93 -0.16
CA ASN A 177 -17.18 7.93 -0.83
C ASN A 177 -17.80 8.43 -2.16
N VAL A 178 -16.97 8.99 -3.05
CA VAL A 178 -17.40 9.44 -4.40
C VAL A 178 -17.41 8.28 -5.41
N PHE A 179 -18.48 7.49 -5.39
CA PHE A 179 -18.65 6.37 -6.31
C PHE A 179 -19.28 6.83 -7.63
N PRO A 180 -18.72 6.46 -8.80
CA PRO A 180 -19.37 6.62 -10.09
C PRO A 180 -20.78 6.01 -10.11
N VAL A 181 -21.75 6.77 -10.62
CA VAL A 181 -23.12 6.31 -10.81
C VAL A 181 -23.62 6.68 -12.20
N VAL A 182 -24.27 5.71 -12.85
CA VAL A 182 -24.98 5.92 -14.12
C VAL A 182 -26.44 5.53 -13.91
N GLY A 183 -27.35 6.47 -14.12
CA GLY A 183 -28.79 6.23 -14.13
C GLY A 183 -29.28 5.95 -15.54
N MET A 184 -30.18 4.99 -15.69
CA MET A 184 -30.68 4.56 -17.00
C MET A 184 -32.17 4.25 -16.94
N ASP A 185 -32.90 4.71 -17.95
CA ASP A 185 -34.28 4.33 -18.23
C ASP A 185 -34.41 4.08 -19.74
N HIS A 186 -34.79 2.86 -20.11
CA HIS A 186 -34.98 2.39 -21.49
C HIS A 186 -33.79 2.70 -22.43
N SER A 187 -32.58 2.56 -21.92
CA SER A 187 -31.34 2.91 -22.61
C SER A 187 -30.23 1.88 -22.39
N SER A 188 -29.17 1.97 -23.20
CA SER A 188 -27.91 1.25 -23.04
C SER A 188 -26.72 2.18 -23.23
N ALA A 189 -25.62 1.93 -22.52
CA ALA A 189 -24.42 2.75 -22.55
C ALA A 189 -23.15 1.93 -22.27
N LEU A 190 -22.01 2.45 -22.71
CA LEU A 190 -20.68 1.93 -22.41
C LEU A 190 -20.01 2.87 -21.42
N VAL A 191 -19.58 2.36 -20.27
CA VAL A 191 -18.86 3.13 -19.26
C VAL A 191 -17.37 2.84 -19.34
N ARG A 192 -16.56 3.89 -19.36
CA ARG A 192 -15.10 3.84 -19.44
C ARG A 192 -14.49 4.49 -18.20
N PHE A 193 -13.63 3.76 -17.50
CA PHE A 193 -12.94 4.23 -16.28
C PHE A 193 -11.44 4.47 -16.49
N ALA A 194 -10.92 4.23 -17.69
CA ALA A 194 -9.51 4.38 -18.00
C ALA A 194 -9.30 4.92 -19.42
N PRO A 195 -8.19 5.64 -19.67
CA PRO A 195 -7.85 6.16 -21.00
C PRO A 195 -7.82 5.08 -22.11
N PRO A 196 -8.00 5.49 -23.38
CA PRO A 196 -8.15 6.87 -23.83
C PRO A 196 -9.56 7.40 -23.57
N PHE A 197 -9.63 8.62 -23.05
CA PHE A 197 -10.86 9.39 -22.96
C PHE A 197 -11.00 10.31 -24.18
N ILE A 198 -12.23 10.73 -24.48
CA ILE A 198 -12.45 11.79 -25.48
C ILE A 198 -12.06 13.15 -24.89
N PHE A 199 -12.36 13.38 -23.61
CA PHE A 199 -11.85 14.55 -22.89
C PHE A 199 -10.34 14.42 -22.62
N PRO A 200 -9.52 15.44 -22.92
CA PRO A 200 -8.06 15.42 -22.67
C PRO A 200 -7.76 15.59 -21.18
N ILE A 201 -8.08 14.58 -20.37
CA ILE A 201 -7.99 14.63 -18.90
C ILE A 201 -6.55 14.84 -18.42
N GLU A 202 -5.56 14.40 -19.19
CA GLU A 202 -4.14 14.44 -18.83
C GLU A 202 -3.63 15.89 -18.68
N GLU A 203 -4.18 16.83 -19.44
CA GLU A 203 -3.84 18.25 -19.31
C GLU A 203 -4.38 18.82 -17.99
N LEU A 204 -5.61 18.46 -17.61
CA LEU A 204 -6.21 18.88 -16.35
C LEU A 204 -5.47 18.26 -15.15
N GLU A 205 -5.13 16.97 -15.21
CA GLU A 205 -4.32 16.29 -14.19
C GLU A 205 -2.97 16.99 -14.00
N ARG A 206 -2.28 17.37 -15.09
CA ARG A 206 -1.01 18.10 -15.02
C ARG A 206 -1.17 19.47 -14.35
N GLN A 207 -2.23 20.20 -14.67
CA GLN A 207 -2.51 21.51 -14.06
C GLN A 207 -2.82 21.39 -12.57
N GLU A 208 -3.66 20.43 -12.17
CA GLU A 208 -3.98 20.21 -10.75
C GLU A 208 -2.78 19.70 -9.95
N LEU A 209 -1.91 18.88 -10.55
CA LEU A 209 -0.65 18.48 -9.94
C LEU A 209 0.27 19.69 -9.68
N ALA A 210 0.42 20.59 -10.66
CA ALA A 210 1.23 21.79 -10.51
C ALA A 210 0.70 22.72 -9.39
N LEU A 211 -0.62 22.90 -9.31
CA LEU A 211 -1.27 23.66 -8.23
C LEU A 211 -1.09 22.97 -6.87
N ASN A 212 -1.19 21.65 -6.82
CA ASN A 212 -0.98 20.89 -5.59
C ASN A 212 0.47 21.05 -5.08
N ILE A 213 1.47 20.99 -5.97
CA ILE A 213 2.88 21.25 -5.61
C ILE A 213 3.03 22.66 -5.04
N GLN A 214 2.45 23.67 -5.69
CA GLN A 214 2.50 25.05 -5.20
C GLN A 214 1.84 25.22 -3.83
N ASP A 215 0.74 24.50 -3.57
CA ASP A 215 0.06 24.54 -2.27
C ASP A 215 0.90 23.84 -1.18
N VAL A 216 1.57 22.74 -1.51
CA VAL A 216 2.51 22.05 -0.60
C VAL A 216 3.73 22.93 -0.28
N GLU A 217 4.31 23.62 -1.25
CA GLU A 217 5.47 24.50 -1.04
C GLU A 217 5.18 25.68 -0.11
N LYS A 218 3.91 26.11 0.01
CA LYS A 218 3.49 27.14 0.96
C LYS A 218 3.45 26.63 2.41
N ILE A 219 3.47 25.31 2.62
CA ILE A 219 3.42 24.71 3.95
C ILE A 219 4.83 24.77 4.55
N SER A 220 5.05 25.78 5.40
CA SER A 220 6.26 25.84 6.21
C SER A 220 6.17 24.85 7.37
N VAL A 221 7.06 23.86 7.39
CA VAL A 221 7.27 23.01 8.56
C VAL A 221 8.26 23.70 9.49
N LYS A 222 7.93 23.80 10.78
CA LYS A 222 8.84 24.42 11.75
C LYS A 222 10.09 23.54 11.95
N ASN A 223 11.24 24.19 12.13
CA ASN A 223 12.52 23.48 12.29
C ASN A 223 12.54 22.56 13.52
N ASP A 224 11.84 22.90 14.60
CA ASP A 224 11.72 22.07 15.80
C ASP A 224 11.03 20.72 15.52
N VAL A 225 9.98 20.72 14.68
CA VAL A 225 9.30 19.50 14.23
C VAL A 225 10.24 18.64 13.40
N MET A 226 10.97 19.24 12.45
CA MET A 226 11.94 18.52 11.62
C MET A 226 13.07 17.92 12.46
N LEU A 227 13.65 18.71 13.37
CA LEU A 227 14.69 18.26 14.28
C LEU A 227 14.18 17.13 15.20
N SER A 228 12.94 17.23 15.69
CA SER A 228 12.32 16.18 16.51
C SER A 228 12.14 14.87 15.74
N LEU A 229 11.64 14.93 14.49
CA LEU A 229 11.49 13.74 13.63
C LEU A 229 12.83 13.08 13.31
N VAL A 230 13.85 13.88 13.01
CA VAL A 230 15.21 13.38 12.74
C VAL A 230 15.81 12.79 14.01
N SER A 231 15.71 13.48 15.15
CA SER A 231 16.16 12.96 16.44
C SER A 231 15.48 11.63 16.81
N GLU A 232 14.16 11.52 16.61
CA GLU A 232 13.42 10.27 16.85
C GLU A 232 13.95 9.15 15.95
N TYR A 233 14.17 9.41 14.66
CA TYR A 233 14.77 8.44 13.73
C TYR A 233 16.18 8.00 14.17
N LEU A 234 17.04 8.95 14.53
CA LEU A 234 18.40 8.67 15.00
C LEU A 234 18.39 7.83 16.29
N ALA A 235 17.51 8.18 17.23
CA ALA A 235 17.37 7.44 18.48
C ALA A 235 16.76 6.04 18.26
N HIS A 236 15.79 5.91 17.36
CA HIS A 236 15.17 4.63 17.00
C HIS A 236 16.22 3.68 16.43
N ASN A 237 17.03 4.16 15.47
CA ASN A 237 18.04 3.37 14.75
C ASN A 237 19.40 3.25 15.46
N GLY A 238 19.53 3.74 16.70
CA GLY A 238 20.77 3.61 17.47
C GLY A 238 21.92 4.52 17.00
N TYR A 239 21.65 5.58 16.23
CA TYR A 239 22.67 6.50 15.72
C TYR A 239 23.14 7.51 16.77
N TYR A 240 23.75 7.00 17.83
CA TYR A 240 24.15 7.77 19.02
C TYR A 240 25.05 8.97 18.71
N ASN A 241 26.13 8.80 17.95
CA ASN A 241 27.08 9.88 17.68
C ASN A 241 26.43 11.07 16.93
N THR A 242 25.56 10.75 15.97
CA THR A 242 24.80 11.75 15.22
C THR A 242 23.72 12.39 16.11
N PHE A 243 23.05 11.59 16.95
CA PHE A 243 22.07 12.10 17.91
C PHE A 243 22.72 13.08 18.89
N VAL A 244 23.89 12.77 19.45
CA VAL A 244 24.61 13.69 20.36
C VAL A 244 25.00 14.99 19.66
N SER A 245 25.27 14.94 18.36
CA SER A 245 25.58 16.13 17.57
C SER A 245 24.34 17.01 17.37
N ILE A 246 23.19 16.41 17.03
CA ILE A 246 21.92 17.14 16.84
C ILE A 246 21.34 17.64 18.16
N SER A 247 21.51 16.88 19.25
CA SER A 247 20.97 17.23 20.57
C SER A 247 21.58 18.51 21.14
N LYS A 248 22.84 18.81 20.80
CA LYS A 248 23.48 20.10 21.11
C LYS A 248 22.79 21.29 20.45
N MET A 249 22.13 21.07 19.31
CA MET A 249 21.40 22.10 18.56
C MET A 249 19.93 22.18 19.00
N SER A 250 19.29 21.03 19.25
CA SER A 250 17.88 20.96 19.61
C SER A 250 17.60 21.10 21.11
N GLY A 251 18.63 20.97 21.96
CA GLY A 251 18.48 20.98 23.42
C GLY A 251 17.81 19.73 23.99
N GLN A 252 17.70 18.65 23.20
CA GLN A 252 17.06 17.41 23.63
C GLN A 252 17.98 16.58 24.52
N ASP A 253 17.41 15.97 25.55
CA ASP A 253 18.12 15.00 26.37
C ASP A 253 18.40 13.71 25.59
N ILE A 254 19.53 13.07 25.92
CA ILE A 254 19.90 11.78 25.33
C ILE A 254 18.98 10.69 25.92
N PRO A 255 18.23 9.94 25.10
CA PRO A 255 17.40 8.85 25.58
C PRO A 255 18.22 7.79 26.34
N SER A 256 17.64 7.26 27.41
CA SER A 256 18.24 6.15 28.16
C SER A 256 18.52 4.96 27.25
N GLY A 257 19.66 4.30 27.45
CA GLY A 257 20.10 3.17 26.64
C GLY A 257 20.59 3.51 25.22
N LEU A 258 20.40 4.73 24.71
CA LEU A 258 20.85 5.07 23.34
C LEU A 258 22.36 4.95 23.16
N LYS A 259 23.14 5.30 24.18
CA LYS A 259 24.60 5.15 24.15
C LYS A 259 25.02 3.69 24.01
N CYS A 260 24.46 2.82 24.84
CA CYS A 260 24.66 1.36 24.79
C CYS A 260 24.31 0.80 23.40
N ARG A 261 23.09 1.08 22.93
CA ARG A 261 22.62 0.65 21.61
C ARG A 261 23.53 1.14 20.48
N GLY A 262 23.93 2.40 20.49
CA GLY A 262 24.80 2.95 19.45
C GLY A 262 26.21 2.38 19.44
N CYS A 263 26.80 2.10 20.62
CA CYS A 263 28.06 1.38 20.71
C CYS A 263 27.94 -0.04 20.15
N ALA A 264 26.89 -0.77 20.52
CA ALA A 264 26.66 -2.13 20.02
C ALA A 264 26.48 -2.15 18.50
N VAL A 265 25.65 -1.27 17.94
CA VAL A 265 25.43 -1.14 16.48
C VAL A 265 26.74 -0.85 15.74
N GLU A 266 27.56 0.07 16.25
CA GLU A 266 28.81 0.44 15.60
C GLU A 266 29.85 -0.70 15.65
N CYS A 267 29.95 -1.41 16.77
CA CYS A 267 30.78 -2.61 16.91
C CYS A 267 30.34 -3.71 15.93
N LEU A 268 29.04 -3.99 15.84
CA LEU A 268 28.48 -4.98 14.91
C LEU A 268 28.76 -4.62 13.45
N ARG A 269 28.61 -3.35 13.07
CA ARG A 269 28.93 -2.86 11.72
C ARG A 269 30.38 -3.14 11.31
N ARG A 270 31.30 -3.09 12.27
CA ARG A 270 32.73 -3.34 12.08
C ARG A 270 33.11 -4.82 12.18
N GLY A 271 32.17 -5.72 12.47
CA GLY A 271 32.47 -7.14 12.73
C GLY A 271 33.19 -7.37 14.08
N ASP A 272 33.02 -6.44 15.02
CA ASP A 272 33.53 -6.55 16.40
C ASP A 272 32.40 -7.00 17.34
N ILE A 273 32.14 -8.30 17.37
CA ILE A 273 31.00 -8.85 18.12
C ILE A 273 31.27 -8.84 19.63
N GLN A 274 32.53 -9.02 20.03
CA GLN A 274 32.90 -8.95 21.44
C GLN A 274 32.76 -7.52 21.97
N GLY A 275 33.20 -6.50 21.23
CA GLY A 275 32.96 -5.10 21.60
C GLY A 275 31.48 -4.76 21.73
N ALA A 276 30.61 -5.38 20.90
CA ALA A 276 29.17 -5.22 21.03
C ALA A 276 28.62 -5.86 22.32
N LYS A 277 29.07 -7.08 22.67
CA LYS A 277 28.70 -7.76 23.92
C LYS A 277 29.15 -6.98 25.15
N ASP A 278 30.38 -6.47 25.13
CA ASP A 278 30.96 -5.68 26.22
C ASP A 278 30.17 -4.38 26.43
N ALA A 279 29.81 -3.69 25.35
CA ALA A 279 29.00 -2.47 25.42
C ALA A 279 27.61 -2.73 26.04
N ILE A 280 26.99 -3.86 25.69
CA ILE A 280 25.69 -4.26 26.23
C ILE A 280 25.80 -4.60 27.73
N GLN A 281 26.77 -5.41 28.12
CA GLN A 281 26.94 -5.82 29.53
C GLN A 281 27.39 -4.67 30.43
N GLN A 282 28.11 -3.69 29.88
CA GLN A 282 28.51 -2.49 30.63
C GLN A 282 27.29 -1.69 31.11
N ASP A 283 26.22 -1.63 30.32
CA ASP A 283 25.02 -0.85 30.63
C ASP A 283 23.93 -1.71 31.32
N LEU A 284 23.78 -2.97 30.92
CA LEU A 284 22.67 -3.84 31.34
C LEU A 284 23.07 -4.93 32.36
N GLY A 285 24.35 -5.04 32.69
CA GLY A 285 24.87 -6.01 33.65
C GLY A 285 25.48 -7.26 33.01
N SER A 286 26.38 -7.93 33.74
CA SER A 286 27.14 -9.08 33.24
C SER A 286 26.28 -10.33 33.00
N ASP A 287 25.15 -10.45 33.69
CA ASP A 287 24.22 -11.57 33.57
C ASP A 287 23.16 -11.39 32.47
N PHE A 288 23.18 -10.25 31.74
CA PHE A 288 22.18 -9.91 30.73
C PHE A 288 21.96 -11.02 29.69
N PHE A 289 23.03 -11.53 29.07
CA PHE A 289 22.92 -12.57 28.05
C PHE A 289 22.37 -13.89 28.60
N SER A 290 22.64 -14.22 29.87
CA SER A 290 22.09 -15.44 30.48
C SER A 290 20.57 -15.39 30.64
N LYS A 291 20.00 -14.18 30.70
CA LYS A 291 18.55 -13.90 30.72
C LYS A 291 17.96 -13.67 29.32
N HIS A 292 18.79 -13.34 28.33
CA HIS A 292 18.40 -12.98 26.97
C HIS A 292 19.06 -13.90 25.93
N LYS A 293 18.80 -15.21 26.07
CA LYS A 293 19.40 -16.27 25.23
C LYS A 293 19.20 -16.09 23.72
N PRO A 294 18.04 -15.62 23.21
CA PRO A 294 17.88 -15.36 21.78
C PRO A 294 18.87 -14.33 21.22
N LEU A 295 19.11 -13.25 21.97
CA LEU A 295 20.07 -12.22 21.59
C LEU A 295 21.51 -12.74 21.66
N GLU A 296 21.86 -13.48 22.72
CA GLU A 296 23.18 -14.10 22.85
C GLU A 296 23.45 -15.05 21.66
N PHE A 297 22.47 -15.86 21.29
CA PHE A 297 22.58 -16.78 20.17
C PHE A 297 22.77 -16.06 18.84
N ALA A 298 22.00 -15.00 18.56
CA ALA A 298 22.15 -14.20 17.33
C ALA A 298 23.56 -13.60 17.21
N LEU A 299 24.09 -13.04 18.30
CA LEU A 299 25.46 -12.53 18.35
C LEU A 299 26.49 -13.65 18.14
N ASN A 300 26.29 -14.82 18.75
CA ASN A 300 27.18 -15.97 18.53
C ASN A 300 27.18 -16.44 17.06
N CYS A 301 26.04 -16.40 16.37
CA CYS A 301 25.97 -16.71 14.93
C CYS A 301 26.80 -15.72 14.10
N GLN A 302 26.68 -14.42 14.39
CA GLN A 302 27.50 -13.42 13.70
C GLN A 302 28.99 -13.58 14.04
N GLU A 303 29.34 -13.87 15.30
CA GLU A 303 30.73 -14.10 15.71
C GLU A 303 31.35 -15.30 14.99
N PHE A 304 30.58 -16.37 14.81
CA PHE A 304 30.98 -17.52 14.00
C PHE A 304 31.26 -17.13 12.54
N ILE A 305 30.42 -16.28 11.94
CA ILE A 305 30.69 -15.72 10.59
C ILE A 305 32.01 -14.94 10.59
N GLU A 306 32.24 -14.10 11.60
CA GLU A 306 33.46 -13.29 11.68
C GLU A 306 34.73 -14.15 11.87
N ILE A 307 34.65 -15.30 12.54
CA ILE A 307 35.76 -16.27 12.63
C ILE A 307 36.10 -16.80 11.24
N ILE A 308 35.10 -17.21 10.45
CA ILE A 308 35.30 -17.71 9.08
C ILE A 308 35.89 -16.63 8.18
N VAL A 309 35.34 -15.41 8.23
CA VAL A 309 35.76 -14.26 7.40
C VAL A 309 37.19 -13.82 7.70
N LYS A 310 37.63 -13.87 8.97
CA LYS A 310 38.99 -13.47 9.37
C LYS A 310 40.05 -14.54 9.09
N GLY A 311 39.67 -15.67 8.49
CA GLY A 311 40.57 -16.79 8.22
C GLY A 311 40.89 -17.61 9.46
N GLY A 312 40.03 -17.58 10.49
CA GLY A 312 40.07 -18.54 11.58
C GLY A 312 39.98 -19.95 10.99
N GLY A 313 40.85 -20.85 11.44
CA GLY A 313 40.89 -22.21 10.91
C GLY A 313 39.53 -22.90 11.07
N VAL A 314 39.20 -23.85 10.19
CA VAL A 314 37.95 -24.64 10.28
C VAL A 314 37.79 -25.25 11.67
N ASP A 315 38.88 -25.70 12.29
CA ASP A 315 38.88 -26.27 13.64
C ASP A 315 38.42 -25.26 14.71
N GLU A 316 38.88 -24.00 14.62
CA GLU A 316 38.48 -22.93 15.54
C GLU A 316 36.99 -22.62 15.43
N ALA A 317 36.48 -22.51 14.19
CA ALA A 317 35.06 -22.28 13.96
C ALA A 317 34.20 -23.45 14.46
N VAL A 318 34.64 -24.70 14.27
CA VAL A 318 33.95 -25.90 14.76
C VAL A 318 33.91 -25.93 16.29
N ASP A 319 35.02 -25.65 16.95
CA ASP A 319 35.09 -25.61 18.42
C ASP A 319 34.25 -24.48 19.00
N PHE A 320 34.23 -23.31 18.34
CA PHE A 320 33.34 -22.22 18.69
C PHE A 320 31.87 -22.64 18.58
N ALA A 321 31.46 -23.21 17.45
CA ALA A 321 30.08 -23.64 17.22
C ALA A 321 29.63 -24.67 18.27
N ARG A 322 30.46 -25.66 18.58
CA ARG A 322 30.16 -26.69 19.60
C ARG A 322 29.95 -26.09 20.99
N THR A 323 30.72 -25.05 21.32
CA THR A 323 30.73 -24.45 22.66
C THR A 323 29.65 -23.39 22.83
N LYS A 324 29.42 -22.56 21.81
CA LYS A 324 28.63 -21.32 21.90
C LYS A 324 27.31 -21.34 21.13
N MET A 325 27.16 -22.23 20.14
CA MET A 325 25.95 -22.31 19.29
C MET A 325 25.08 -23.54 19.61
N ASN A 326 25.53 -24.44 20.49
CA ASN A 326 24.76 -25.65 20.88
C ASN A 326 23.62 -25.36 21.90
N VAL A 327 23.33 -24.09 22.19
CA VAL A 327 22.30 -23.68 23.16
C VAL A 327 21.02 -23.31 22.39
N VAL A 328 20.37 -24.31 21.81
CA VAL A 328 19.06 -24.14 21.17
C VAL A 328 17.97 -24.42 22.21
N THR A 329 17.52 -23.37 22.90
CA THR A 329 16.37 -23.43 23.80
C THR A 329 15.06 -23.17 23.03
N GLU A 330 13.93 -23.49 23.65
CA GLU A 330 12.61 -23.17 23.07
C GLU A 330 12.42 -21.66 22.82
N GLU A 331 12.94 -20.81 23.72
CA GLU A 331 12.96 -19.35 23.54
C GLU A 331 13.73 -18.92 22.29
N VAL A 332 14.83 -19.62 22.00
CA VAL A 332 15.71 -19.33 20.87
C VAL A 332 15.04 -19.75 19.56
N THR A 333 14.39 -20.92 19.51
CA THR A 333 13.69 -21.39 18.30
C THR A 333 12.43 -20.59 17.96
N GLN A 334 11.81 -19.94 18.95
CA GLN A 334 10.64 -19.07 18.74
C GLN A 334 11.03 -17.62 18.38
N SER A 335 12.31 -17.28 18.39
CA SER A 335 12.77 -15.92 18.11
C SER A 335 12.65 -15.56 16.62
N THR A 336 12.45 -14.27 16.34
CA THR A 336 12.42 -13.73 14.97
C THR A 336 13.70 -14.05 14.20
N TRP A 337 14.86 -13.99 14.85
CA TRP A 337 16.15 -14.37 14.27
C TRP A 337 16.16 -15.80 13.71
N PHE A 338 15.61 -16.77 14.46
CA PHE A 338 15.52 -18.17 14.04
C PHE A 338 14.51 -18.42 12.91
N ASN A 339 13.50 -17.55 12.77
CA ASN A 339 12.56 -17.60 11.66
C ASN A 339 13.18 -17.05 10.36
N THR A 340 14.18 -16.18 10.47
CA THR A 340 14.89 -15.60 9.32
C THR A 340 16.05 -16.49 8.86
N TYR A 341 16.83 -17.04 9.80
CA TYR A 341 18.03 -17.80 9.50
C TYR A 341 18.05 -19.14 10.23
N THR A 342 18.42 -20.21 9.51
CA THR A 342 18.62 -21.53 10.13
C THR A 342 20.06 -21.69 10.62
N LEU A 343 20.24 -22.42 11.72
CA LEU A 343 21.57 -22.82 12.20
C LEU A 343 22.40 -23.48 11.09
N ASP A 344 21.73 -24.27 10.25
CA ASP A 344 22.29 -24.97 9.10
C ASP A 344 22.90 -24.03 8.05
N GLN A 345 22.33 -22.85 7.83
CA GLN A 345 22.90 -21.86 6.91
C GLN A 345 24.23 -21.32 7.42
N PHE A 346 24.37 -21.08 8.72
CA PHE A 346 25.64 -20.66 9.30
C PHE A 346 26.66 -21.79 9.22
N LEU A 347 26.33 -22.97 9.73
CA LEU A 347 27.25 -24.13 9.76
C LEU A 347 27.65 -24.59 8.35
N GLY A 348 26.78 -24.41 7.36
CA GLY A 348 27.04 -24.73 5.96
C GLY A 348 28.22 -23.98 5.35
N LEU A 349 28.61 -22.82 5.91
CA LEU A 349 29.81 -22.09 5.47
C LEU A 349 31.10 -22.91 5.61
N LEU A 350 31.16 -23.83 6.58
CA LEU A 350 32.32 -24.71 6.80
C LEU A 350 32.53 -25.73 5.68
N ALA A 351 31.50 -26.00 4.87
CA ALA A 351 31.57 -26.96 3.77
C ALA A 351 32.31 -26.41 2.54
N TYR A 352 32.57 -25.10 2.48
CA TYR A 352 33.16 -24.45 1.32
C TYR A 352 34.60 -24.02 1.58
N THR A 353 35.50 -24.40 0.67
CA THR A 353 36.90 -23.94 0.71
C THR A 353 37.04 -22.45 0.46
N ASP A 354 36.11 -21.85 -0.27
CA ASP A 354 35.99 -20.41 -0.49
C ASP A 354 34.57 -19.95 -0.13
N PRO A 355 34.36 -19.45 1.10
CA PRO A 355 33.05 -19.01 1.58
C PRO A 355 32.47 -17.80 0.81
N TYR A 356 33.29 -17.01 0.12
CA TYR A 356 32.80 -15.86 -0.64
C TYR A 356 32.15 -16.25 -1.97
N ASN A 357 32.52 -17.41 -2.50
CA ASN A 357 31.98 -17.96 -3.75
C ASN A 357 31.04 -19.15 -3.50
N CYS A 358 30.21 -19.06 -2.47
CA CYS A 358 29.19 -20.06 -2.16
C CYS A 358 27.76 -19.47 -2.14
N PRO A 359 26.71 -20.30 -2.19
CA PRO A 359 25.32 -19.84 -2.09
C PRO A 359 24.97 -19.11 -0.79
N LEU A 360 25.83 -19.25 0.23
CA LEU A 360 25.67 -18.63 1.56
C LEU A 360 26.49 -17.34 1.71
N SER A 361 27.14 -16.87 0.64
CA SER A 361 28.00 -15.69 0.67
C SER A 361 27.27 -14.41 1.09
N PHE A 362 25.94 -14.36 0.96
CA PHE A 362 25.11 -13.25 1.45
C PHE A 362 25.29 -13.01 2.96
N LEU A 363 25.56 -14.06 3.75
CA LEU A 363 25.84 -13.96 5.19
C LEU A 363 27.16 -13.21 5.50
N LEU A 364 28.09 -13.19 4.55
CA LEU A 364 29.42 -12.59 4.74
C LEU A 364 29.45 -11.10 4.37
N THR A 365 28.33 -10.58 3.88
CA THR A 365 28.23 -9.20 3.37
C THR A 365 28.17 -8.18 4.50
N SER A 366 28.51 -6.93 4.18
CA SER A 366 28.25 -5.81 5.08
C SER A 366 26.75 -5.57 5.30
N GLU A 367 25.90 -5.98 4.36
CA GLU A 367 24.44 -5.87 4.48
C GLU A 367 23.88 -6.80 5.56
N HIS A 368 24.36 -8.05 5.62
CA HIS A 368 24.00 -8.96 6.70
C HIS A 368 24.39 -8.41 8.08
N ARG A 369 25.62 -7.88 8.22
CA ARG A 369 26.04 -7.20 9.48
C ARG A 369 25.12 -6.05 9.87
N LEU A 370 24.64 -5.27 8.89
CA LEU A 370 23.70 -4.18 9.14
C LEU A 370 22.35 -4.69 9.63
N GLU A 371 21.85 -5.77 9.04
CA GLU A 371 20.60 -6.41 9.47
C GLU A 371 20.72 -6.95 10.91
N VAL A 372 21.83 -7.62 11.25
CA VAL A 372 22.09 -8.07 12.64
C VAL A 372 22.10 -6.87 13.59
N ALA A 373 22.78 -5.79 13.22
CA ALA A 373 22.85 -4.58 14.04
C ALA A 373 21.47 -3.94 14.24
N GLU A 374 20.62 -3.92 13.22
CA GLU A 374 19.24 -3.42 13.29
C GLU A 374 18.39 -4.26 14.24
N GLN A 375 18.42 -5.58 14.10
CA GLN A 375 17.67 -6.49 14.96
C GLN A 375 18.12 -6.40 16.43
N VAL A 376 19.43 -6.35 16.68
CA VAL A 376 19.99 -6.15 18.03
C VAL A 376 19.54 -4.81 18.61
N ASN A 377 19.58 -3.74 17.81
CA ASN A 377 19.13 -2.42 18.26
C ASN A 377 17.63 -2.39 18.61
N ILE A 378 16.77 -3.03 17.82
CA ILE A 378 15.33 -3.14 18.10
C ILE A 378 15.10 -3.92 19.40
N TYR A 379 15.77 -5.07 19.56
CA TYR A 379 15.67 -5.88 20.77
C TYR A 379 16.04 -5.08 22.03
N LEU A 380 17.16 -4.35 21.97
CA LEU A 380 17.61 -3.51 23.08
C LEU A 380 16.64 -2.34 23.31
N LEU A 381 16.10 -1.73 22.25
CA LEU A 381 15.12 -0.65 22.36
C LEU A 381 13.84 -1.12 23.06
N GLU A 382 13.33 -2.30 22.72
CA GLU A 382 12.21 -2.95 23.40
C GLU A 382 12.50 -3.20 24.87
N HIS A 383 13.68 -3.74 25.17
CA HIS A 383 14.11 -3.98 26.55
C HIS A 383 14.14 -2.69 27.37
N HIS A 384 14.81 -1.64 26.88
CA HIS A 384 14.90 -0.36 27.59
C HIS A 384 13.52 0.29 27.81
N LYS A 385 12.59 0.18 26.84
CA LYS A 385 11.22 0.64 27.02
C LYS A 385 10.49 -0.17 28.10
N SER A 386 10.57 -1.50 28.06
CA SER A 386 9.95 -2.38 29.06
C SER A 386 10.44 -2.06 30.48
N VAL A 387 11.75 -1.83 30.65
CA VAL A 387 12.32 -1.44 31.95
C VAL A 387 11.81 -0.06 32.39
N SER A 388 11.74 0.90 31.46
CA SER A 388 11.19 2.23 31.75
C SER A 388 9.70 2.18 32.14
N TYR A 389 8.90 1.31 31.52
CA TYR A 389 7.50 1.12 31.88
C TYR A 389 7.35 0.52 33.28
N ALA A 390 8.11 -0.54 33.57
CA ALA A 390 8.09 -1.18 34.89
C ALA A 390 8.47 -0.21 36.03
N ALA A 391 9.42 0.70 35.77
CA ALA A 391 9.83 1.73 36.73
C ALA A 391 8.78 2.85 36.92
N ASN A 392 7.96 3.13 35.90
CA ASN A 392 6.95 4.20 35.93
C ASN A 392 5.57 3.72 36.43
N ASP A 393 5.22 2.45 36.22
CA ASP A 393 3.96 1.85 36.71
C ASP A 393 3.88 1.86 38.25
N THR A 394 5.03 1.87 38.93
CA THR A 394 5.10 2.04 40.39
C THR A 394 4.75 3.47 40.85
N LYS A 395 4.59 4.46 39.94
CA LYS A 395 4.43 5.89 40.30
C LYS A 395 3.18 6.63 39.83
N ARG A 396 2.32 6.16 38.90
CA ARG A 396 0.90 6.62 38.75
C ARG A 396 0.18 5.96 37.55
N ARG A 397 -1.08 5.58 37.79
CA ARG A 397 -2.08 5.13 36.79
C ARG A 397 -2.52 6.27 35.86
N ARG A 398 -2.09 6.22 34.60
CA ARG A 398 -2.81 6.60 33.37
C ARG A 398 -1.83 6.40 32.21
N ILE A 399 -1.66 5.15 31.82
CA ILE A 399 -0.90 4.79 30.61
C ILE A 399 -1.91 4.85 29.46
N THR A 400 -1.56 5.56 28.39
CA THR A 400 -2.38 5.64 27.17
C THR A 400 -2.16 4.38 26.31
N GLU A 401 -3.16 3.92 25.58
CA GLU A 401 -3.08 2.68 24.78
C GLU A 401 -1.92 2.68 23.74
N GLU A 402 -1.45 3.86 23.30
CA GLU A 402 -0.27 3.99 22.42
C GLU A 402 1.05 3.56 23.09
N GLU A 403 1.18 3.71 24.41
CA GLU A 403 2.42 3.42 25.15
C GLU A 403 2.62 1.93 25.44
N CYS A 404 1.57 1.10 25.33
CA CYS A 404 1.67 -0.37 25.49
C CYS A 404 1.82 -1.12 24.17
N SER A 405 1.99 -0.42 23.04
CA SER A 405 2.14 -1.05 21.73
C SER A 405 3.56 -1.65 21.55
N PRO A 406 3.69 -2.80 20.86
CA PRO A 406 5.00 -3.35 20.51
C PRO A 406 5.80 -2.32 19.71
N VAL A 407 7.12 -2.32 19.87
CA VAL A 407 7.97 -1.34 19.19
C VAL A 407 7.84 -1.53 17.69
N SER A 408 7.37 -0.49 17.00
CA SER A 408 7.32 -0.48 15.55
C SER A 408 8.71 -0.76 15.00
N LEU A 409 8.80 -1.64 14.00
CA LEU A 409 10.03 -1.89 13.24
C LEU A 409 10.61 -0.57 12.70
N HIS A 410 9.74 0.37 12.32
CA HIS A 410 10.12 1.64 11.71
C HIS A 410 9.78 2.83 12.62
N SER A 411 10.64 3.85 12.59
CA SER A 411 10.36 5.17 13.15
C SER A 411 9.22 5.87 12.40
N LYS A 412 8.66 6.93 13.01
CA LYS A 412 7.64 7.76 12.35
C LYS A 412 8.14 8.36 11.03
N LEU A 413 9.40 8.79 10.98
CA LEU A 413 9.96 9.39 9.76
C LEU A 413 10.00 8.37 8.62
N GLU A 414 10.43 7.13 8.90
CA GLU A 414 10.42 6.05 7.91
C GLU A 414 9.02 5.69 7.44
N TYR A 415 8.04 5.68 8.35
CA TYR A 415 6.65 5.47 7.98
C TYR A 415 6.15 6.56 7.02
N LEU A 416 6.41 7.83 7.32
CA LEU A 416 6.04 8.96 6.45
C LEU A 416 6.72 8.87 5.08
N LEU A 417 8.01 8.53 5.05
CA LEU A 417 8.76 8.37 3.79
C LEU A 417 8.22 7.19 2.97
N LYS A 418 7.87 6.07 3.60
CA LYS A 418 7.27 4.92 2.92
C LYS A 418 5.91 5.25 2.30
N GLN A 419 5.06 5.99 3.02
CA GLN A 419 3.80 6.48 2.47
C GLN A 419 4.03 7.36 1.24
N LEU A 420 5.05 8.23 1.27
CA LEU A 420 5.38 9.10 0.15
C LEU A 420 5.88 8.33 -1.08
N VAL A 421 6.81 7.37 -0.89
CA VAL A 421 7.35 6.55 -1.99
C VAL A 421 6.27 5.68 -2.62
N GLN A 422 5.38 5.08 -1.81
CA GLN A 422 4.23 4.34 -2.32
C GLN A 422 3.40 5.25 -3.22
N THR A 423 2.98 6.41 -2.73
CA THR A 423 2.17 7.38 -3.48
C THR A 423 2.84 7.81 -4.80
N HIS A 424 4.15 8.11 -4.78
CA HIS A 424 4.88 8.56 -5.97
C HIS A 424 5.10 7.44 -7.02
N SER A 425 5.39 6.21 -6.58
CA SER A 425 5.54 5.05 -7.48
C SER A 425 4.24 4.72 -8.21
N TYR A 426 3.09 4.99 -7.58
CA TYR A 426 1.77 4.91 -8.22
C TYR A 426 1.61 5.97 -9.32
N GLN A 427 1.96 7.24 -9.03
CA GLN A 427 1.88 8.33 -10.01
C GLN A 427 2.72 8.06 -11.27
N GLN A 428 3.96 7.59 -11.12
CA GLN A 428 4.84 7.32 -12.27
C GLN A 428 4.39 6.10 -13.10
N ARG A 429 3.89 5.02 -12.46
CA ARG A 429 3.43 3.82 -13.18
C ARG A 429 2.14 4.02 -13.95
N SER A 430 1.26 4.92 -13.49
CA SER A 430 0.06 5.33 -14.23
C SER A 430 0.42 6.08 -15.51
N LEU A 431 1.47 6.90 -15.48
CA LEU A 431 1.95 7.67 -16.64
C LEU A 431 2.71 6.82 -17.67
N MET A 432 3.41 5.76 -17.25
CA MET A 432 4.30 4.97 -18.13
C MET A 432 3.64 3.85 -18.95
N LYS A 433 2.36 3.52 -18.79
CA LYS A 433 1.71 2.38 -19.50
C LYS A 433 0.85 2.76 -20.72
N ILE A 434 1.26 3.78 -21.47
CA ILE A 434 0.54 4.31 -22.65
C ILE A 434 0.96 3.69 -23.99
N GLU A 435 1.91 2.74 -24.04
CA GLU A 435 2.37 2.13 -25.31
C GLU A 435 1.91 0.68 -25.52
N ALA A 436 0.60 0.42 -25.46
CA ALA A 436 0.06 -0.87 -25.93
C ALA A 436 -1.14 -0.63 -26.86
N GLU A 437 -0.93 -1.00 -28.12
CA GLU A 437 -1.77 -0.75 -29.30
C GLU A 437 -3.21 -1.29 -29.19
N PHE A 438 -4.11 -0.62 -29.91
CA PHE A 438 -5.55 -0.86 -29.98
C PHE A 438 -5.90 -1.97 -31.01
N PRO A 439 -6.92 -2.81 -30.76
CA PRO A 439 -7.66 -3.47 -31.83
C PRO A 439 -8.66 -2.47 -32.44
N SER A 440 -8.64 -2.36 -33.77
CA SER A 440 -9.38 -1.36 -34.56
C SER A 440 -10.83 -1.72 -34.91
N SER A 441 -11.37 -2.84 -34.42
CA SER A 441 -12.79 -3.19 -34.63
C SER A 441 -13.27 -4.07 -33.49
N LEU A 442 -14.38 -3.68 -32.88
CA LEU A 442 -15.29 -4.64 -32.26
C LEU A 442 -16.23 -4.98 -33.41
N ASP A 443 -16.15 -6.21 -33.90
CA ASP A 443 -16.98 -6.69 -34.99
C ASP A 443 -18.46 -6.46 -34.64
N ASP A 444 -19.18 -5.89 -35.60
CA ASP A 444 -20.63 -5.79 -35.58
C ASP A 444 -21.19 -7.21 -35.62
N ASP A 445 -21.72 -7.69 -34.49
CA ASP A 445 -22.50 -8.92 -34.47
C ASP A 445 -23.71 -8.74 -35.39
N GLU A 446 -23.73 -9.53 -36.45
CA GLU A 446 -24.79 -9.62 -37.46
C GLU A 446 -26.15 -9.77 -36.80
N VAL A 447 -27.10 -8.96 -37.28
CA VAL A 447 -28.53 -9.17 -37.05
C VAL A 447 -28.92 -10.37 -37.90
N ASP A 448 -29.06 -11.54 -37.26
CA ASP A 448 -29.79 -12.67 -37.86
C ASP A 448 -31.29 -12.32 -37.87
N ASP A 449 -31.72 -11.68 -38.95
CA ASP A 449 -33.10 -11.74 -39.43
C ASP A 449 -33.32 -13.14 -40.00
N ASP A 450 -34.05 -14.00 -39.30
CA ASP A 450 -34.67 -15.18 -39.91
C ASP A 450 -36.11 -15.35 -39.40
N ASP A 451 -37.02 -14.65 -40.08
CA ASP A 451 -38.43 -15.03 -40.17
C ASP A 451 -38.54 -16.28 -41.05
N SER A 452 -38.95 -17.42 -40.47
CA SER A 452 -39.85 -18.35 -41.19
C SER A 452 -40.57 -19.33 -40.26
N ASP A 453 -41.90 -19.16 -40.22
CA ASP A 453 -42.97 -20.14 -40.05
C ASP A 453 -42.61 -21.61 -39.75
N ASN A 454 -43.17 -22.17 -38.68
CA ASN A 454 -44.29 -23.11 -38.83
C ASN A 454 -44.89 -23.60 -37.50
N ASP A 455 -46.21 -23.71 -37.55
CA ASP A 455 -47.15 -24.43 -36.69
C ASP A 455 -46.61 -25.70 -36.00
N TYR A 456 -47.08 -25.96 -34.77
CA TYR A 456 -47.87 -27.16 -34.44
C TYR A 456 -48.40 -27.11 -32.98
N TYR A 457 -49.74 -27.02 -32.88
CA TYR A 457 -50.70 -27.24 -31.77
C TYR A 457 -50.65 -26.40 -30.49
#